data_AF-A0A1I5NQN5-F1
#
_entry.id   AF-A0A1I5NQN5-F1
#
_cell.length_a   1.000
_cell.length_b   1.000
_cell.length_c   1.000
_cell.angle_alpha   90.00
_cell.angle_beta   90.00
_cell.angle_gamma   90.00
#
_symmetry.space_group_name_H-M   'P 1'
#
loop_
_entity.id
_entity.type
_entity.pdbx_description
1 polymer ?
#
loop_
_entity_poly.entity_id
_entity_poly.type
_entity_poly.pdbx_seq_one_letter_code
_entity_poly.pdbx_strand_id
1 'polypeptide(L)'
;MDGSGVIRRFWDIQFPLITPTIFFLLVINITESFQDSFGIVDIMTAGGPANATNLMVYKIYSDGFKGLDYSGAAAQSIILMLLIVALTIVQFRFIERRVHYR
;
A
#
# COMPACT_ATOMS: atom_id res chain seq x y z
N MET A 1 5.77 -26.99 34.15
CA MET A 1 6.43 -25.74 33.73
C MET A 1 6.74 -25.91 32.26
N ASP A 2 5.83 -25.44 31.41
CA ASP A 2 5.84 -25.76 29.98
C ASP A 2 7.06 -25.12 29.32
N GLY A 3 8.06 -25.97 29.01
CA GLY A 3 9.34 -25.63 28.41
C GLY A 3 9.23 -25.17 26.95
N SER A 4 8.34 -24.20 26.68
CA SER A 4 8.29 -23.50 25.40
C SER A 4 9.43 -22.49 25.36
N GLY A 5 10.46 -22.78 24.56
CA GLY A 5 11.53 -21.84 24.28
C GLY A 5 10.96 -20.50 23.75
N VAL A 6 11.72 -19.43 23.93
CA VAL A 6 11.32 -18.04 23.60
C VAL A 6 10.69 -17.91 22.21
N ILE A 7 11.21 -18.66 21.23
CA ILE A 7 10.71 -18.71 19.84
C ILE A 7 9.31 -19.31 19.77
N ARG A 8 9.05 -20.42 20.46
CA ARG A 8 7.73 -21.07 20.45
C ARG A 8 6.67 -20.20 21.13
N ARG A 9 7.05 -19.51 22.21
CA ARG A 9 6.18 -18.53 22.88
C ARG A 9 5.86 -17.31 21.98
N PHE A 10 6.80 -16.90 21.14
CA PHE A 10 6.56 -15.83 20.16
C PHE A 10 5.48 -16.24 19.15
N TRP A 11 5.61 -17.41 18.52
CA TRP A 11 4.66 -17.88 17.51
C TRP A 11 3.30 -18.29 18.07
N ASP A 12 3.26 -18.92 19.25
CA ASP A 12 2.02 -19.46 19.81
C ASP A 12 1.21 -18.41 20.59
N ILE A 13 1.86 -17.35 21.10
CA ILE A 13 1.21 -16.36 21.99
C ILE A 13 1.34 -14.94 21.43
N GLN A 14 2.55 -14.42 21.28
CA GLN A 14 2.75 -13.00 20.95
C GLN A 14 2.24 -12.68 19.54
N PHE A 15 2.57 -13.51 18.55
CA PHE A 15 2.21 -13.29 17.16
C PHE A 15 0.68 -13.28 16.95
N PRO A 16 -0.12 -14.25 17.44
CA PRO A 16 -1.58 -14.19 17.35
C PRO A 16 -2.21 -12.97 18.03
N LEU A 17 -1.66 -12.54 19.17
CA LEU A 17 -2.17 -11.38 19.93
C LEU A 17 -1.99 -10.05 19.18
N ILE A 18 -0.88 -9.87 18.47
CA ILE A 18 -0.60 -8.64 17.70
C ILE A 18 -1.02 -8.74 16.23
N THR A 19 -1.43 -9.93 15.77
CA THR A 19 -1.88 -10.19 14.40
C THR A 19 -2.91 -9.15 13.92
N PRO A 20 -3.98 -8.81 14.67
CA PRO A 20 -4.95 -7.81 14.23
C PRO A 20 -4.32 -6.44 13.95
N THR A 21 -3.42 -5.98 14.81
CA THR A 21 -2.71 -4.71 14.66
C THR A 21 -1.75 -4.72 13.48
N ILE A 22 -0.97 -5.80 13.31
CA ILE A 22 -0.06 -5.95 12.16
C ILE A 22 -0.85 -5.93 10.85
N PHE A 23 -1.96 -6.65 10.77
CA PHE A 23 -2.80 -6.67 9.57
C PHE A 23 -3.39 -5.29 9.27
N PHE A 24 -3.90 -4.59 10.29
CA PHE A 24 -4.41 -3.22 10.14
C PHE A 24 -3.33 -2.26 9.62
N LEU A 25 -2.15 -2.26 10.25
CA LEU A 25 -1.03 -1.44 9.83
C LEU A 25 -0.57 -1.80 8.43
N LEU A 26 -0.50 -3.08 8.08
CA LEU A 26 -0.10 -3.53 6.75
C LEU A 26 -1.05 -3.01 5.67
N VAL A 27 -2.35 -3.05 5.94
CA VAL A 27 -3.38 -2.52 5.03
C VAL A 27 -3.21 -1.02 4.81
N ILE A 28 -3.09 -0.25 5.90
CA ILE A 28 -2.89 1.21 5.82
C ILE A 28 -1.59 1.54 5.11
N ASN A 29 -0.47 0.95 5.52
CA ASN A 29 0.84 1.27 4.95
C ASN A 29 0.91 0.94 3.46
N ILE A 30 0.29 -0.16 3.02
CA ILE A 30 0.21 -0.48 1.58
C ILE A 30 -0.57 0.61 0.85
N THR A 31 -1.74 1.01 1.37
CA THR A 31 -2.59 2.01 0.73
C THR A 31 -1.92 3.38 0.68
N GLU A 32 -1.33 3.84 1.78
CA GLU A 32 -0.58 5.10 1.86
C GLU A 32 0.64 5.09 0.93
N SER A 33 1.36 3.96 0.85
CA SER A 33 2.55 3.84 -0.01
C SER A 33 2.27 4.12 -1.48
N PHE A 34 1.06 3.82 -1.98
CA PHE A 34 0.68 4.17 -3.36
C PHE A 34 0.63 5.69 -3.59
N GLN A 35 0.35 6.49 -2.57
CA GLN A 35 0.24 7.96 -2.65
C GLN A 35 1.56 8.65 -2.27
N ASP A 36 2.19 8.23 -1.17
CA ASP A 36 3.40 8.84 -0.59
C ASP A 36 4.67 8.62 -1.42
N SER A 37 4.69 7.57 -2.23
CA SER A 37 5.85 7.20 -3.05
C SER A 37 6.21 8.23 -4.12
N PHE A 38 5.33 9.19 -4.41
CA PHE A 38 5.59 10.30 -5.33
C PHE A 38 6.87 11.07 -4.98
N GLY A 39 7.01 11.50 -3.72
CA GLY A 39 8.13 12.36 -3.30
C GLY A 39 9.48 11.64 -3.44
N ILE A 40 9.52 10.36 -3.11
CA ILE A 40 10.73 9.53 -3.23
C ILE A 40 11.13 9.39 -4.69
N VAL A 41 10.18 9.10 -5.59
CA VAL A 41 10.47 8.94 -7.02
C VAL A 41 10.93 10.24 -7.65
N ASP A 42 10.26 11.37 -7.37
CA ASP A 42 10.62 12.67 -7.94
C ASP A 42 12.02 13.12 -7.53
N ILE A 43 12.38 12.96 -6.26
CA ILE A 43 13.68 13.40 -5.73
C ILE A 43 14.81 12.46 -6.17
N MET A 44 14.60 11.14 -6.11
CA MET A 44 15.71 10.18 -6.28
C MET A 44 15.95 9.79 -7.73
N THR A 45 14.91 9.68 -8.55
CA THR A 45 15.03 9.05 -9.87
C THR A 45 14.38 9.84 -11.00
N ALA A 46 13.44 10.74 -10.69
CA ALA A 46 12.56 11.40 -11.65
C ALA A 46 11.90 10.41 -12.64
N GLY A 47 11.64 9.18 -12.19
CA GLY A 47 11.09 8.08 -12.99
C GLY A 47 12.10 7.32 -13.87
N GLY A 48 13.42 7.61 -13.78
CA GLY A 48 14.45 6.98 -14.62
C GLY A 48 15.10 5.70 -14.06
N PRO A 49 15.94 5.01 -14.86
CA PRO A 49 16.18 5.22 -16.29
C PRO A 49 15.06 4.62 -17.16
N ALA A 50 14.74 5.27 -18.28
CA ALA A 50 13.74 4.79 -19.26
C ALA A 50 12.36 4.45 -18.67
N ASN A 51 11.83 5.26 -17.74
CA ASN A 51 10.55 5.02 -17.03
C ASN A 51 10.54 3.79 -16.11
N ALA A 52 11.69 3.16 -15.80
CA ALA A 52 11.73 1.91 -15.03
C ALA A 52 11.26 2.06 -13.57
N THR A 53 11.38 3.25 -12.98
CA THR A 53 10.94 3.54 -11.60
C THR A 53 9.70 4.43 -11.56
N ASN A 54 9.03 4.62 -12.71
CA ASN A 54 7.89 5.51 -12.80
C ASN A 54 6.64 4.87 -12.18
N LEU A 55 6.15 5.47 -11.10
CA LEU A 55 4.92 5.07 -10.43
C LEU A 55 3.71 5.80 -11.03
N MET A 56 2.53 5.21 -10.91
CA MET A 56 1.31 5.76 -11.52
C MET A 56 1.00 7.19 -11.04
N VAL A 57 1.24 7.50 -9.77
CA VAL A 57 1.12 8.86 -9.22
C VAL A 57 2.12 9.83 -9.85
N TYR A 58 3.37 9.39 -10.05
CA TYR A 58 4.40 10.20 -10.71
C TYR A 58 4.05 10.47 -12.18
N LYS A 59 3.54 9.45 -12.88
CA LYS A 59 3.10 9.57 -14.27
C LYS A 59 1.95 10.56 -14.43
N ILE A 60 0.92 10.51 -13.58
CA ILE A 60 -0.20 11.46 -13.59
C ILE A 60 0.30 12.90 -13.47
N TYR A 61 1.23 13.14 -12.53
CA TYR A 61 1.83 14.46 -12.35
C TYR A 61 2.64 14.89 -13.59
N SER A 62 3.49 13.99 -14.11
CA SER A 62 4.29 14.27 -15.29
C SER A 62 3.43 14.57 -16.51
N ASP A 63 2.44 13.74 -16.82
CA ASP A 63 1.59 13.90 -18.00
C ASP A 63 0.71 15.17 -17.90
N GLY A 64 0.17 15.47 -16.72
CA GLY A 64 -0.70 16.63 -16.51
C GLY A 64 0.04 17.96 -16.43
N PHE A 65 1.11 18.04 -15.63
CA PHE A 65 1.81 19.30 -15.37
C PHE A 65 3.02 19.53 -16.27
N LYS A 66 3.80 18.49 -16.61
CA LYS A 66 4.95 18.61 -17.51
C LYS A 66 4.56 18.41 -18.97
N GLY A 67 3.64 17.48 -19.25
CA GLY A 67 3.12 17.17 -20.58
C GLY A 67 1.95 18.02 -21.04
N LEU A 68 1.35 18.82 -20.15
CA LEU A 68 0.17 19.67 -20.38
C LEU A 68 -1.10 18.90 -20.82
N ASP A 69 -1.13 17.57 -20.64
CA ASP A 69 -2.30 16.73 -20.92
C ASP A 69 -3.15 16.55 -19.66
N TYR A 70 -3.86 17.61 -19.29
CA TYR A 70 -4.75 17.63 -18.13
C TYR A 70 -5.87 16.60 -18.24
N SER A 71 -6.39 16.36 -19.44
CA SER A 71 -7.45 15.39 -19.70
C SER A 71 -6.98 13.94 -19.52
N GLY A 72 -5.80 13.61 -20.04
CA GLY A 72 -5.16 12.31 -19.87
C GLY A 72 -4.81 12.05 -18.41
N ALA A 73 -4.23 13.05 -17.73
CA ALA A 73 -3.92 12.96 -16.30
C ALA A 73 -5.17 12.82 -15.43
N ALA A 74 -6.28 13.49 -15.78
CA ALA A 74 -7.56 13.33 -15.09
C ALA A 74 -8.11 11.91 -15.25
N ALA A 75 -8.08 11.35 -16.47
CA ALA A 75 -8.50 9.96 -16.70
C ALA A 75 -7.64 8.96 -15.93
N GLN A 76 -6.31 9.14 -15.93
CA GLN A 76 -5.37 8.32 -15.16
C GLN A 76 -5.63 8.41 -13.65
N SER A 77 -5.98 9.59 -13.14
CA SER A 77 -6.32 9.79 -11.72
C SER A 77 -7.56 9.01 -11.30
N ILE A 78 -8.60 8.98 -12.15
CA ILE A 78 -9.81 8.19 -11.90
C ILE A 78 -9.48 6.70 -11.88
N ILE A 79 -8.65 6.21 -12.82
CA ILE A 79 -8.23 4.80 -12.86
C ILE A 79 -7.45 4.43 -11.59
N LEU A 80 -6.52 5.29 -11.15
CA LEU A 80 -5.76 5.06 -9.92
C LEU A 80 -6.67 5.03 -8.68
N MET A 81 -7.64 5.95 -8.60
CA MET A 81 -8.63 5.97 -7.52
C MET A 81 -9.43 4.67 -7.48
N LEU A 82 -9.91 4.18 -8.64
CA LEU A 82 -10.64 2.91 -8.72
C LEU A 82 -9.78 1.73 -8.28
N LEU A 83 -8.49 1.72 -8.65
CA LEU A 83 -7.52 0.71 -8.20
C LEU A 83 -7.36 0.72 -6.68
N ILE A 84 -7.18 1.89 -6.07
CA ILE A 84 -7.03 2.04 -4.62
C ILE A 84 -8.31 1.59 -3.89
N VAL A 85 -9.48 1.98 -4.38
CA VAL A 85 -10.77 1.55 -3.81
C VAL A 85 -10.95 0.04 -3.92
N ALA A 86 -10.66 -0.55 -5.08
CA ALA A 86 -10.74 -1.99 -5.27
C ALA A 86 -9.79 -2.74 -4.34
N LEU A 87 -8.54 -2.27 -4.22
CA LEU A 87 -7.54 -2.82 -3.32
C LEU A 87 -7.99 -2.71 -1.85
N THR A 88 -8.55 -1.57 -1.46
CA THR A 88 -9.10 -1.33 -0.11
C THR A 88 -10.26 -2.28 0.19
N ILE A 89 -11.20 -2.47 -0.74
CA ILE A 89 -12.30 -3.44 -0.59
C ILE A 89 -11.76 -4.86 -0.39
N VAL A 90 -10.76 -5.25 -1.20
CA VAL A 90 -10.11 -6.56 -1.07
C VAL A 90 -9.45 -6.70 0.30
N GLN A 91 -8.69 -5.70 0.75
CA GLN A 91 -8.05 -5.67 2.06
C GLN A 91 -9.06 -5.82 3.21
N PHE A 92 -10.14 -5.05 3.20
CA PHE A 92 -11.20 -5.14 4.22
C PHE A 92 -11.89 -6.52 4.24
N ARG A 93 -12.13 -7.11 3.06
CA ARG A 93 -12.69 -8.47 2.94
C ARG A 93 -11.79 -9.54 3.59
N PHE A 94 -10.47 -9.37 3.54
CA PHE A 94 -9.52 -10.25 4.20
C PHE A 94 -9.46 -10.03 5.72
N ILE A 95 -9.62 -8.78 6.18
CA ILE A 95 -9.68 -8.43 7.61
C ILE A 95 -10.89 -9.10 8.28
N GLU A 96 -12.08 -9.01 7.69
CA GLU A 96 -13.31 -9.61 8.27
C GLU A 96 -13.22 -11.13 8.43
N ARG A 97 -12.44 -11.83 7.59
CA ARG A 97 -12.27 -13.30 7.69
C ARG A 97 -11.35 -13.75 8.82
N ARG A 98 -10.53 -12.85 9.38
CA ARG A 98 -9.52 -13.18 10.40
C ARG A 98 -9.85 -12.60 11.77
N VAL A 99 -10.74 -11.62 11.85
CA VAL A 99 -11.15 -10.99 13.11
C VAL A 99 -12.52 -11.54 13.52
N HIS A 100 -12.55 -12.77 14.03
CA HIS A 100 -13.63 -13.12 14.96
C HIS A 100 -13.35 -12.39 16.27
N TYR A 101 -13.99 -11.24 16.42
CA TYR A 101 -14.20 -10.65 17.74
C TYR A 101 -14.92 -11.70 18.61
N ARG A 102 -14.23 -12.17 19.64
CA ARG A 102 -14.86 -12.76 20.82
C ARG A 102 -14.37 -11.98 22.02
#